data_AF-A0A7R9HVA0-F1
#
_entry.id   AF-A0A7R9HVA0-F1
#
_cell.length_a   1.000
_cell.length_b   1.000
_cell.length_c   1.000
_cell.angle_alpha   90.00
_cell.angle_beta   90.00
_cell.angle_gamma   90.00
#
_symmetry.space_group_name_H-M   'P 1'
#
loop_
_entity.id
_entity.type
_entity.pdbx_description
1 polymer ?
#
loop_
_entity_poly.entity_id
_entity_poly.type
_entity_poly.pdbx_seq_one_letter_code
_entity_poly.pdbx_strand_id
1 'polypeptide(L)'
;MLYVQIAIEQNLNSFQLSNICHPFTIQPNCAGCVPERCGRVVFDQLVSGSEADALLKIAQQGLALGGSEGGASILDLHSGALSQGKNFVNIYKLDQAKGIFRKSDFIIYKVVKTKIQHAVAHHFGVRADALHLTHPTFFSRLTSAPAKTVHDEYWHPHVDKETYESFHYTSLLYLTDYGHDFQGGRFVFVDKDNSNKTVEPRKGRY
;
A
#
# COMPACT_ATOMS: atom_id res chain seq x y z
N MET A 1 12.80 -4.30 5.24
CA MET A 1 11.37 -4.65 5.08
C MET A 1 10.91 -4.32 3.67
N LEU A 2 10.14 -5.21 3.04
CA LEU A 2 9.45 -4.98 1.76
C LEU A 2 7.94 -5.22 1.92
N TYR A 3 7.11 -4.32 1.39
CA TYR A 3 5.66 -4.44 1.36
C TYR A 3 5.07 -3.68 0.16
N VAL A 4 3.78 -3.91 -0.12
CA VAL A 4 2.99 -3.18 -1.10
C VAL A 4 1.87 -2.42 -0.41
N GLN A 5 1.79 -1.12 -0.62
CA GLN A 5 0.63 -0.33 -0.22
C GLN A 5 -0.35 -0.25 -1.38
N ILE A 6 -1.58 -0.72 -1.17
CA ILE A 6 -2.68 -0.67 -2.12
C ILE A 6 -3.75 0.25 -1.55
N ALA A 7 -3.93 1.39 -2.21
CA ALA A 7 -4.97 2.34 -1.90
C ALA A 7 -6.22 2.08 -2.74
N ILE A 8 -7.38 2.27 -2.12
CA ILE A 8 -8.68 2.13 -2.75
C ILE A 8 -9.46 3.43 -2.53
N GLU A 9 -9.92 4.01 -3.64
CA GLU A 9 -10.81 5.17 -3.66
C GLU A 9 -12.24 4.79 -4.05
N GLN A 10 -13.13 5.75 -3.87
CA GLN A 10 -14.52 5.68 -4.31
C GLN A 10 -14.70 6.52 -5.56
N ASN A 11 -15.64 6.13 -6.43
CA ASN A 11 -16.03 6.93 -7.59
C ASN A 11 -16.83 8.15 -7.13
N LEU A 12 -16.16 9.30 -6.96
CA LEU A 12 -16.80 10.54 -6.59
C LEU A 12 -16.52 11.59 -7.68
N ASN A 13 -17.54 11.89 -8.49
CA ASN A 13 -17.53 13.04 -9.41
C ASN A 13 -17.60 14.41 -8.69
N SER A 14 -17.44 14.45 -7.36
CA SER A 14 -17.43 15.67 -6.57
C SER A 14 -16.78 15.42 -5.20
N PHE A 15 -15.62 16.02 -4.96
CA PHE A 15 -14.95 16.00 -3.66
C PHE A 15 -15.60 17.04 -2.72
N GLN A 16 -16.15 16.59 -1.61
CA GLN A 16 -16.41 17.42 -0.45
C GLN A 16 -15.91 16.71 0.80
N LEU A 17 -15.06 17.39 1.57
CA LEU A 17 -14.46 16.94 2.82
C LEU A 17 -15.55 16.44 3.79
N SER A 18 -15.55 15.15 4.07
CA SER A 18 -16.14 14.62 5.31
C SER A 18 -15.43 13.35 5.76
N ASN A 19 -15.30 13.24 7.08
CA ASN A 19 -14.59 12.18 7.76
C ASN A 19 -15.35 10.85 7.65
N ILE A 20 -14.96 10.00 6.70
CA ILE A 20 -15.58 8.68 6.48
C ILE A 20 -15.48 7.74 7.71
N CYS A 21 -14.58 8.02 8.65
CA CYS A 21 -14.49 7.30 9.93
C CYS A 21 -14.49 8.19 11.19
N HIS A 22 -15.26 9.29 11.15
CA HIS A 22 -15.73 9.96 12.37
C HIS A 22 -17.26 9.78 12.41
N PRO A 23 -17.92 9.69 13.59
CA PRO A 23 -19.35 9.32 13.70
C PRO A 23 -20.35 10.27 13.03
N PHE A 24 -19.90 11.31 12.33
CA PHE A 24 -20.74 12.36 11.77
C PHE A 24 -20.16 12.88 10.46
N THR A 25 -20.24 12.10 9.38
CA THR A 25 -20.74 12.58 8.06
C THR A 25 -20.70 11.45 7.04
N ILE A 26 -21.87 10.95 6.67
CA ILE A 26 -22.05 10.10 5.49
C ILE A 26 -21.93 11.01 4.28
N GLN A 27 -20.96 10.74 3.42
CA GLN A 27 -20.83 11.45 2.14
C GLN A 27 -22.01 11.05 1.24
N PRO A 28 -22.80 11.99 0.69
CA PRO A 28 -24.05 11.68 -0.01
C PRO A 28 -23.88 11.00 -1.37
N ASN A 29 -22.65 10.91 -1.92
CA ASN A 29 -22.45 10.58 -3.32
C ASN A 29 -21.85 9.20 -3.62
N CYS A 30 -21.79 8.28 -2.66
CA CYS A 30 -21.35 6.93 -2.97
C CYS A 30 -22.21 5.86 -2.27
N ALA A 31 -23.28 5.46 -2.97
CA ALA A 31 -24.21 4.44 -2.53
C ALA A 31 -23.53 3.06 -2.52
N GLY A 32 -23.26 2.54 -1.32
CA GLY A 32 -22.78 1.17 -1.11
C GLY A 32 -21.26 0.99 -1.05
N CYS A 33 -20.49 2.04 -0.80
CA CYS A 33 -19.02 2.01 -0.70
C CYS A 33 -18.48 2.53 0.65
N VAL A 34 -19.33 3.18 1.44
CA VAL A 34 -19.05 3.61 2.81
C VAL A 34 -19.41 2.45 3.74
N PRO A 35 -18.49 2.03 4.63
CA PRO A 35 -18.77 0.93 5.53
C PRO A 35 -19.77 1.35 6.59
N GLU A 36 -20.66 0.45 7.03
CA GLU A 36 -21.56 0.73 8.15
C GLU A 36 -20.80 0.92 9.48
N ARG A 37 -19.62 0.30 9.60
CA ARG A 37 -18.75 0.39 10.76
C ARG A 37 -17.29 0.51 10.32
N CYS A 38 -16.59 1.46 10.93
CA CYS A 38 -15.15 1.58 10.77
C CYS A 38 -14.43 0.47 11.52
N GLY A 39 -13.34 0.00 10.95
CA GLY A 39 -12.59 -1.11 11.51
C GLY A 39 -11.24 -1.29 10.86
N ARG A 40 -10.50 -2.23 11.42
CA ARG A 40 -9.20 -2.70 10.94
C ARG A 40 -9.30 -4.21 10.86
N VAL A 41 -8.64 -4.80 9.88
CA VAL A 41 -8.65 -6.24 9.68
C VAL A 41 -7.27 -6.69 9.24
N VAL A 42 -6.91 -7.91 9.62
CA VAL A 42 -5.67 -8.58 9.23
C VAL A 42 -6.02 -9.92 8.63
N PHE A 43 -5.47 -10.24 7.46
CA PHE A 43 -5.64 -11.53 6.80
C PHE A 43 -4.29 -12.21 6.55
N ASP A 44 -4.14 -13.42 7.07
CA ASP A 44 -2.91 -14.21 6.90
C ASP A 44 -2.90 -15.11 5.65
N GLN A 45 -4.07 -15.35 5.04
CA GLN A 45 -4.24 -16.38 4.01
C GLN A 45 -4.90 -15.87 2.72
N LEU A 46 -5.15 -14.56 2.60
CA LEU A 46 -5.75 -14.00 1.38
C LEU A 46 -4.78 -14.10 0.19
N VAL A 47 -3.51 -13.80 0.44
CA VAL A 47 -2.43 -13.86 -0.55
C VAL A 47 -1.57 -15.08 -0.21
N SER A 48 -1.44 -16.00 -1.16
CA SER A 48 -0.61 -17.19 -0.99
C SER A 48 0.88 -16.84 -0.92
N GLY A 49 1.69 -17.73 -0.33
CA GLY A 49 3.14 -17.56 -0.29
C GLY A 49 3.76 -17.37 -1.69
N SER A 50 3.29 -18.14 -2.68
CA SER A 50 3.74 -18.01 -4.08
C SER A 50 3.37 -16.68 -4.74
N GLU A 51 2.20 -16.12 -4.40
CA GLU A 51 1.81 -14.79 -4.88
C GLU A 51 2.68 -13.71 -4.24
N ALA A 52 2.91 -13.80 -2.93
CA ALA A 52 3.80 -12.89 -2.22
C ALA A 52 5.23 -12.97 -2.75
N ASP A 53 5.75 -14.16 -3.02
CA ASP A 53 7.09 -14.36 -3.61
C ASP A 53 7.19 -13.78 -5.02
N ALA A 54 6.14 -13.92 -5.85
CA ALA A 54 6.09 -13.31 -7.17
C ALA A 54 6.12 -11.77 -7.08
N LEU A 55 5.33 -11.18 -6.18
CA LEU A 55 5.35 -9.73 -5.93
C LEU A 55 6.67 -9.25 -5.35
N LEU A 56 7.28 -10.02 -4.44
CA LEU A 56 8.60 -9.75 -3.88
C LEU A 56 9.65 -9.68 -4.98
N LYS A 57 9.64 -10.64 -5.91
CA LYS A 57 10.56 -10.66 -7.05
C LYS A 57 10.40 -9.41 -7.92
N ILE A 58 9.17 -9.01 -8.23
CA ILE A 58 8.89 -7.78 -9.00
C ILE A 58 9.45 -6.56 -8.29
N ALA A 59 9.21 -6.44 -6.98
CA ALA A 59 9.72 -5.36 -6.15
C ALA A 59 11.25 -5.30 -6.18
N GLN A 60 11.92 -6.44 -5.96
CA GLN A 60 13.37 -6.55 -5.95
C GLN A 60 13.97 -6.19 -7.32
N GLN A 61 13.39 -6.65 -8.42
CA GLN A 61 13.89 -6.35 -9.77
C GLN A 61 13.77 -4.86 -10.10
N GLY A 62 12.63 -4.23 -9.81
CA GLY A 62 12.47 -2.80 -10.10
C GLY A 62 13.31 -1.92 -9.16
N LEU A 63 13.34 -2.23 -7.87
CA LEU A 63 14.13 -1.49 -6.86
C LEU A 63 15.63 -1.82 -6.90
N ALA A 64 16.09 -2.70 -7.80
CA ALA A 64 17.51 -2.89 -8.09
C ALA A 64 18.02 -1.86 -9.12
N LEU A 65 17.13 -1.24 -9.90
CA LEU A 65 17.47 -0.20 -10.87
C LEU A 65 17.52 1.21 -10.28
N GLY A 66 17.19 1.35 -9.00
CA GLY A 66 17.16 2.61 -8.30
C GLY A 66 17.17 2.42 -6.78
N GLY A 67 16.97 3.51 -6.06
CA GLY A 67 16.95 3.55 -4.61
C GLY A 67 17.07 4.98 -4.11
N SER A 68 16.50 5.23 -2.95
CA SER A 68 16.72 6.48 -2.22
C SER A 68 18.14 6.53 -1.65
N GLU A 69 18.65 7.74 -1.45
CA GLU A 69 19.84 7.98 -0.61
C GLU A 69 19.58 7.71 0.89
N GLY A 70 18.31 7.71 1.30
CA GLY A 70 17.88 7.41 2.66
C GLY A 70 17.25 6.02 2.82
N GLY A 71 16.54 5.84 3.93
CA GLY A 71 16.01 4.56 4.38
C GLY A 71 14.86 4.00 3.54
N ALA A 72 14.09 4.84 2.83
CA ALA A 72 12.85 4.44 2.17
C ALA A 72 12.95 4.59 0.64
N SER A 73 12.67 3.52 -0.10
CA SER A 73 12.58 3.55 -1.56
C SER A 73 11.23 3.03 -2.02
N ILE A 74 10.67 3.62 -3.07
CA ILE A 74 9.39 3.19 -3.65
C ILE A 74 9.50 2.90 -5.14
N LEU A 75 8.60 2.03 -5.60
CA LEU A 75 8.36 1.71 -7.00
C LEU A 75 6.85 1.66 -7.27
N ASP A 76 6.39 2.45 -8.23
CA ASP A 76 5.03 2.43 -8.77
C ASP A 76 5.03 1.79 -10.16
N LEU A 77 4.39 0.63 -10.30
CA LEU A 77 4.24 -0.03 -11.61
C LEU A 77 3.18 0.61 -12.50
N HIS A 78 2.42 1.59 -12.04
CA HIS A 78 1.46 2.28 -12.90
C HIS A 78 2.09 3.51 -13.53
N SER A 79 2.60 4.44 -12.72
CA SER A 79 3.25 5.65 -13.21
C SER A 79 4.68 5.41 -13.71
N GLY A 80 5.31 4.31 -13.27
CA GLY A 80 6.72 4.02 -13.46
C GLY A 80 7.62 4.76 -12.48
N ALA A 81 7.08 5.49 -11.49
CA ALA A 81 7.88 6.21 -10.52
C ALA A 81 8.78 5.25 -9.72
N LEU A 82 10.08 5.53 -9.71
CA LEU A 82 11.10 4.78 -8.97
C LEU A 82 11.98 5.79 -8.22
N SER A 83 12.24 5.54 -6.94
CA SER A 83 13.20 6.35 -6.16
C SER A 83 14.59 6.30 -6.80
N GLN A 84 15.24 7.47 -6.91
CA GLN A 84 16.60 7.62 -7.42
C GLN A 84 17.31 8.77 -6.69
N GLY A 85 18.16 8.41 -5.71
CA GLY A 85 18.79 9.37 -4.82
C GLY A 85 17.74 10.16 -4.03
N LYS A 86 17.69 11.48 -4.20
CA LYS A 86 16.67 12.35 -3.58
C LYS A 86 15.45 12.62 -4.45
N ASN A 87 15.37 12.02 -5.64
CA ASN A 87 14.34 12.30 -6.64
C ASN A 87 13.62 11.01 -7.08
N PHE A 88 12.69 11.16 -8.01
CA PHE A 88 12.05 10.05 -8.72
C PHE A 88 12.40 10.06 -10.20
N VAL A 89 12.55 8.87 -10.78
CA VAL A 89 12.68 8.66 -12.23
C VAL A 89 11.54 7.80 -12.73
N ASN A 90 11.31 7.81 -14.04
CA ASN A 90 10.39 6.87 -14.67
C ASN A 90 11.17 5.63 -15.13
N ILE A 91 10.95 4.49 -14.47
CA ILE A 91 11.61 3.21 -14.75
C ILE A 91 11.41 2.78 -16.21
N TYR A 92 10.26 3.08 -16.83
CA TYR A 92 9.99 2.71 -18.22
C TYR A 92 10.81 3.49 -19.25
N LYS A 93 11.47 4.57 -18.83
CA LYS A 93 12.39 5.34 -19.68
C LYS A 93 13.85 4.91 -19.51
N LEU A 94 14.15 3.99 -18.59
CA LEU A 94 15.50 3.48 -18.37
C LEU A 94 15.82 2.36 -19.35
N ASP A 95 16.96 2.45 -20.04
CA ASP A 95 17.39 1.38 -20.95
C ASP A 95 17.61 0.05 -20.22
N GLN A 96 18.10 0.10 -18.98
CA GLN A 96 18.31 -1.08 -18.13
C GLN A 96 16.99 -1.76 -17.71
N ALA A 97 15.87 -1.05 -17.80
CA ALA A 97 14.55 -1.60 -17.46
C ALA A 97 13.89 -2.39 -18.60
N LYS A 98 14.47 -2.37 -19.81
CA LYS A 98 13.95 -3.13 -20.95
C LYS A 98 13.96 -4.62 -20.63
N GLY A 99 12.76 -5.20 -20.53
CA GLY A 99 12.56 -6.63 -20.30
C GLY A 99 12.68 -7.11 -18.85
N ILE A 100 12.77 -6.21 -17.86
CA ILE A 100 12.83 -6.61 -16.45
C ILE A 100 11.51 -7.20 -15.96
N PHE A 101 10.38 -6.64 -16.43
CA PHE A 101 9.03 -7.08 -16.10
C PHE A 101 8.43 -7.84 -17.28
N ARG A 102 7.85 -9.00 -16.97
CA ARG A 102 7.14 -9.86 -17.91
C ARG A 102 5.65 -9.56 -17.85
N LYS A 103 4.91 -9.94 -18.89
CA LYS A 103 3.43 -9.85 -18.89
C LYS A 103 2.81 -10.60 -17.70
N SER A 104 3.39 -11.72 -17.30
CA SER A 104 2.97 -12.50 -16.12
C SER A 104 3.03 -11.70 -14.82
N ASP A 105 3.99 -10.77 -14.71
CA ASP A 105 4.22 -9.98 -13.51
C ASP A 105 3.09 -8.96 -13.31
N PHE A 106 2.63 -8.34 -14.40
CA PHE A 106 1.46 -7.46 -14.36
C PHE A 106 0.17 -8.23 -14.12
N ILE A 107 0.06 -9.47 -14.63
CA ILE A 107 -1.10 -10.33 -14.38
C ILE A 107 -1.20 -10.67 -12.89
N ILE A 108 -0.12 -11.15 -12.28
CA ILE A 108 -0.14 -11.51 -10.85
C ILE A 108 -0.37 -10.30 -9.96
N TYR A 109 0.23 -9.16 -10.29
CA TYR A 109 -0.01 -7.90 -9.59
C TYR A 109 -1.49 -7.49 -9.65
N LYS A 110 -2.12 -7.56 -10.83
CA LYS A 110 -3.55 -7.29 -10.99
C LYS A 110 -4.41 -8.26 -10.19
N VAL A 111 -4.11 -9.57 -10.23
CA VAL A 111 -4.84 -10.60 -9.48
C VAL A 111 -4.82 -10.31 -7.98
N VAL A 112 -3.65 -10.02 -7.41
CA VAL A 112 -3.53 -9.72 -5.98
C VAL A 112 -4.26 -8.43 -5.60
N LYS A 113 -4.16 -7.37 -6.40
CA LYS A 113 -4.92 -6.13 -6.17
C LYS A 113 -6.43 -6.39 -6.16
N THR A 114 -6.94 -7.18 -7.11
CA THR A 114 -8.37 -7.54 -7.16
C THR A 114 -8.80 -8.41 -5.98
N LYS A 115 -7.96 -9.35 -5.53
CA LYS A 115 -8.23 -10.13 -4.30
C LYS A 115 -8.39 -9.23 -3.07
N ILE A 116 -7.49 -8.25 -2.90
CA ILE A 116 -7.55 -7.30 -1.79
C ILE A 116 -8.79 -6.42 -1.90
N GLN A 117 -9.10 -5.88 -3.08
CA GLN A 117 -10.33 -5.12 -3.33
C GLN A 117 -11.59 -5.90 -2.91
N HIS A 118 -11.69 -7.18 -3.31
CA HIS A 118 -12.82 -8.04 -2.96
C HIS A 118 -12.85 -8.37 -1.46
N ALA A 119 -11.69 -8.57 -0.82
CA ALA A 119 -11.62 -8.84 0.61
C ALA A 119 -12.07 -7.63 1.45
N VAL A 120 -11.63 -6.42 1.08
CA VAL A 120 -12.10 -5.17 1.66
C VAL A 120 -13.62 -5.06 1.50
N ALA A 121 -14.12 -5.24 0.28
CA ALA A 121 -15.54 -5.13 -0.01
C ALA A 121 -16.38 -6.10 0.85
N HIS A 122 -15.98 -7.37 0.88
CA HIS A 122 -16.66 -8.40 1.65
C HIS A 122 -16.61 -8.13 3.16
N HIS A 123 -15.44 -7.76 3.71
CA HIS A 123 -15.29 -7.54 5.15
C HIS A 123 -16.13 -6.37 5.65
N PHE A 124 -16.19 -5.29 4.88
CA PHE A 124 -16.87 -4.06 5.26
C PHE A 124 -18.32 -3.98 4.78
N GLY A 125 -18.83 -5.03 4.13
CA GLY A 125 -20.22 -5.07 3.64
C GLY A 125 -20.50 -4.05 2.55
N VAL A 126 -19.48 -3.69 1.76
CA VAL A 126 -19.60 -2.73 0.65
C VAL A 126 -19.50 -3.43 -0.70
N ARG A 127 -19.96 -2.75 -1.75
CA ARG A 127 -19.93 -3.27 -3.10
C ARG A 127 -18.52 -3.19 -3.70
N ALA A 128 -18.00 -4.32 -4.16
CA ALA A 128 -16.67 -4.38 -4.77
C ALA A 128 -16.54 -3.52 -6.04
N ASP A 129 -17.61 -3.39 -6.83
CA ASP A 129 -17.64 -2.59 -8.06
C ASP A 129 -17.72 -1.08 -7.82
N ALA A 130 -18.02 -0.66 -6.58
CA ALA A 130 -17.97 0.73 -6.14
C ALA A 130 -16.60 1.12 -5.56
N LEU A 131 -15.70 0.14 -5.37
CA LEU A 131 -14.33 0.34 -4.93
C LEU A 131 -13.41 0.40 -6.15
N HIS A 132 -12.60 1.44 -6.27
CA HIS A 132 -11.65 1.58 -7.36
C HIS A 132 -10.22 1.58 -6.81
N LEU A 133 -9.37 0.75 -7.41
CA LEU A 133 -7.94 0.76 -7.11
C LEU A 133 -7.37 2.11 -7.56
N THR A 134 -6.83 2.89 -6.63
CA THR A 134 -6.33 4.24 -6.91
C THR A 134 -4.81 4.33 -6.90
N HIS A 135 -4.34 5.50 -7.31
CA HIS A 135 -2.96 5.91 -7.18
C HIS A 135 -2.80 6.86 -5.99
N PRO A 136 -1.68 6.76 -5.28
CA PRO A 136 -0.61 5.80 -5.53
C PRO A 136 -0.82 4.36 -5.02
N THR A 137 -0.26 3.38 -5.75
CA THR A 137 -0.01 2.02 -5.26
C THR A 137 1.49 1.76 -5.37
N PHE A 138 2.19 1.53 -4.26
CA PHE A 138 3.65 1.45 -4.26
C PHE A 138 4.15 0.14 -3.66
N PHE A 139 5.18 -0.43 -4.28
CA PHE A 139 6.13 -1.28 -3.58
C PHE A 139 7.06 -0.39 -2.77
N SER A 140 7.29 -0.72 -1.51
CA SER A 140 8.14 0.04 -0.61
C SER A 140 9.21 -0.84 0.00
N ARG A 141 10.47 -0.37 -0.02
CA ARG A 141 11.61 -0.97 0.67
C ARG A 141 12.11 -0.03 1.74
N LEU A 142 12.06 -0.50 2.98
CA LEU A 142 12.68 0.19 4.12
C LEU A 142 13.96 -0.52 4.53
N THR A 143 15.01 0.26 4.76
CA THR A 143 16.32 -0.15 5.24
C THR A 143 16.68 0.64 6.50
N SER A 144 17.81 0.30 7.14
CA SER A 144 18.33 1.04 8.30
C SER A 144 19.13 2.29 7.93
N ALA A 145 19.17 2.67 6.65
CA ALA A 145 19.87 3.89 6.24
C ALA A 145 19.18 5.12 6.86
N PRO A 146 19.94 6.09 7.40
CA PRO A 146 19.37 7.31 7.97
C PRO A 146 18.55 8.10 6.94
N ALA A 147 17.49 8.76 7.39
CA ALA A 147 16.72 9.65 6.53
C ALA A 147 17.59 10.78 5.97
N LYS A 148 17.39 11.10 4.69
CA LYS A 148 18.06 12.20 3.98
C LYS A 148 17.07 13.26 3.52
N THR A 149 15.81 12.89 3.40
CA THR A 149 14.67 13.71 3.04
C THR A 149 13.49 13.36 3.94
N VAL A 150 12.46 14.22 3.99
CA VAL A 150 11.21 13.93 4.71
C VAL A 150 10.51 12.67 4.20
N HIS A 151 10.72 12.30 2.93
CA HIS A 151 10.15 11.09 2.34
C HIS A 151 10.80 9.79 2.82
N ASP A 152 11.98 9.88 3.47
CA ASP A 152 12.61 8.74 4.12
C ASP A 152 12.07 8.49 5.53
N GLU A 153 11.31 9.43 6.09
CA GLU A 153 10.84 9.42 7.47
C GLU A 153 9.54 8.64 7.67
N TYR A 154 9.60 7.34 7.41
CA TYR A 154 8.44 6.45 7.36
C TYR A 154 7.91 5.97 8.74
N TRP A 155 8.27 6.64 9.83
CA TRP A 155 7.93 6.23 11.21
C TRP A 155 6.99 7.22 11.92
N HIS A 156 6.63 8.33 11.28
CA HIS A 156 5.75 9.32 11.87
C HIS A 156 4.29 8.83 11.87
N PRO A 157 3.58 8.89 13.01
CA PRO A 157 2.14 8.64 13.05
C PRO A 157 1.42 9.61 12.11
N HIS A 158 0.51 9.09 11.29
CA HIS A 158 -0.28 9.88 10.37
C HIS A 158 -1.63 9.21 10.08
N VAL A 159 -2.53 9.97 9.46
CA VAL A 159 -3.81 9.47 8.95
C VAL A 159 -3.77 9.55 7.42
N ASP A 160 -3.88 8.41 6.75
CA ASP A 160 -3.78 8.36 5.28
C ASP A 160 -4.79 9.27 4.58
N LYS A 161 -6.01 9.40 5.11
CA LYS A 161 -7.05 10.28 4.55
C LYS A 161 -6.63 11.75 4.55
N GLU A 162 -5.91 12.19 5.57
CA GLU A 162 -5.41 13.57 5.67
C GLU A 162 -4.25 13.81 4.70
N THR A 163 -3.52 12.74 4.35
CA THR A 163 -2.42 12.80 3.37
C THR A 163 -2.94 12.68 1.93
N TYR A 164 -3.97 11.85 1.72
CA TYR A 164 -4.56 11.53 0.43
C TYR A 164 -6.09 11.55 0.55
N GLU A 165 -6.70 12.69 0.21
CA GLU A 165 -8.14 12.91 0.38
C GLU A 165 -9.03 11.92 -0.37
N SER A 166 -8.54 11.27 -1.43
CA SER A 166 -9.30 10.27 -2.18
C SER A 166 -9.33 8.89 -1.53
N PHE A 167 -8.44 8.61 -0.58
CA PHE A 167 -8.33 7.27 -0.02
C PHE A 167 -9.52 6.98 0.89
N HIS A 168 -10.13 5.81 0.74
CA HIS A 168 -11.20 5.35 1.63
C HIS A 168 -10.77 4.11 2.39
N TYR A 169 -9.93 3.29 1.74
CA TYR A 169 -9.30 2.14 2.37
C TYR A 169 -7.82 2.13 2.01
N THR A 170 -6.98 1.86 3.00
CA THR A 170 -5.56 1.56 2.81
C THR A 170 -5.34 0.09 3.16
N SER A 171 -4.60 -0.59 2.30
CA SER A 171 -4.20 -1.98 2.48
C SER A 171 -2.67 -2.08 2.43
N LEU A 172 -2.06 -2.82 3.35
CA LEU A 172 -0.62 -3.07 3.36
C LEU A 172 -0.36 -4.58 3.24
N LEU A 173 0.16 -5.02 2.11
CA LEU A 173 0.57 -6.42 1.92
C LEU A 173 2.07 -6.58 2.17
N TYR A 174 2.44 -7.29 3.23
CA TYR A 174 3.84 -7.56 3.54
C TYR A 174 4.42 -8.67 2.65
N LEU A 175 5.63 -8.44 2.13
CA LEU A 175 6.32 -9.35 1.21
C LEU A 175 7.53 -10.06 1.85
N THR A 176 7.87 -9.69 3.08
CA THR A 176 9.01 -10.23 3.86
C THR A 176 8.59 -10.45 5.30
N ASP A 177 9.28 -11.36 5.99
CA ASP A 177 8.92 -11.82 7.33
C ASP A 177 9.69 -11.08 8.45
N TYR A 178 8.96 -10.53 9.42
CA TYR A 178 9.55 -10.00 10.65
C TYR A 178 10.24 -11.12 11.45
N GLY A 179 11.43 -10.82 11.99
CA GLY A 179 12.22 -11.77 12.77
C GLY A 179 13.04 -12.75 11.94
N HIS A 180 12.75 -12.88 10.64
CA HIS A 180 13.55 -13.66 9.69
C HIS A 180 14.33 -12.77 8.72
N ASP A 181 13.63 -11.91 7.97
CA ASP A 181 14.25 -11.06 6.93
C ASP A 181 14.69 -9.68 7.47
N PHE A 182 14.06 -9.22 8.56
CA PHE A 182 14.37 -7.94 9.19
C PHE A 182 13.91 -7.88 10.65
N GLN A 183 14.39 -6.87 11.37
CA GLN A 183 13.96 -6.52 12.73
C GLN A 183 13.48 -5.07 12.77
N GLY A 184 12.73 -4.71 13.82
CA GLY A 184 12.00 -3.43 13.87
C GLY A 184 10.84 -3.38 12.86
N GLY A 185 10.38 -2.18 12.53
CA GLY A 185 9.41 -1.96 11.44
C GLY A 185 8.01 -2.57 11.67
N ARG A 186 7.65 -2.87 12.93
CA ARG A 186 6.27 -3.29 13.24
C ARG A 186 5.30 -2.15 12.96
N PHE A 187 4.13 -2.49 12.43
CA PHE A 187 3.09 -1.51 12.21
C PHE A 187 2.28 -1.31 13.49
N VAL A 188 2.05 -0.06 13.88
CA VAL A 188 1.36 0.28 15.12
C VAL A 188 0.22 1.21 14.79
N PHE A 189 -1.00 0.78 15.11
CA PHE A 189 -2.11 1.70 15.23
C PHE A 189 -2.06 2.37 16.60
N VAL A 190 -2.10 3.70 16.60
CA VAL A 190 -2.20 4.53 17.80
C VAL A 190 -3.66 4.97 17.92
N ASP A 191 -4.36 4.46 18.94
CA ASP A 191 -5.77 4.77 19.17
C ASP A 191 -5.95 6.06 19.98
N LYS A 192 -7.16 6.63 19.96
CA LYS A 192 -7.50 7.91 20.63
C LYS A 192 -7.28 7.86 22.15
N ASP A 193 -7.31 6.68 22.74
CA ASP A 193 -7.03 6.43 24.15
C ASP A 193 -5.53 6.23 24.43
N ASN A 194 -4.67 6.53 23.45
CA ASN A 194 -3.23 6.27 23.45
C ASN A 194 -2.85 4.78 23.60
N SER A 195 -3.79 3.86 23.35
CA SER A 195 -3.46 2.44 23.28
C SER A 195 -2.84 2.09 21.93
N ASN A 196 -1.87 1.18 21.95
CA ASN A 196 -1.18 0.71 20.75
C ASN A 196 -1.70 -0.67 20.36
N LYS A 197 -2.11 -0.82 19.10
CA LYS A 197 -2.39 -2.12 18.48
C LYS A 197 -1.32 -2.42 17.44
N THR A 198 -0.52 -3.43 17.72
CA THR A 198 0.65 -3.77 16.89
C THR A 198 0.32 -4.91 15.94
N VAL A 199 0.67 -4.75 14.67
CA VAL A 199 0.66 -5.82 13.66
C VAL A 199 2.10 -6.15 13.29
N GLU A 200 2.47 -7.41 13.47
CA GLU A 200 3.77 -7.90 13.03
C GLU A 200 3.74 -8.20 11.53
N PRO A 201 4.66 -7.63 10.74
CA PRO A 201 4.80 -7.95 9.33
C PRO A 201 5.09 -9.44 9.10
N ARG A 202 4.34 -10.06 8.20
CA ARG A 202 4.53 -11.45 7.80
C ARG A 202 4.28 -11.58 6.32
N LYS A 203 5.10 -12.32 5.59
CA LYS A 203 4.93 -12.51 4.16
C LYS A 203 3.53 -13.04 3.84
N GLY A 204 2.80 -12.34 2.96
CA GLY A 204 1.43 -12.66 2.57
C GLY A 204 0.35 -12.08 3.49
N ARG A 205 0.71 -11.50 4.64
CA ARG A 205 -0.21 -10.79 5.53
C ARG A 205 -0.62 -9.46 4.90
N TYR A 206 -1.93 -9.24 4.84
CA TYR A 206 -2.58 -8.00 4.41
C TYR A 206 -3.35 -7.38 5.58
#